data_AF-A0A7W1A2L1-F1
#
_entry.id   AF-A0A7W1A2L1-F1
#
_cell.length_a   1.000
_cell.length_b   1.000
_cell.length_c   1.000
_cell.angle_alpha   90.00
_cell.angle_beta   90.00
_cell.angle_gamma   90.00
#
_symmetry.space_group_name_H-M   'P 1'
#
loop_
_entity.id
_entity.type
_entity.pdbx_description
1 polymer ?
#
loop_
_entity_poly.entity_id
_entity_poly.type
_entity_poly.pdbx_seq_one_letter_code
_entity_poly.pdbx_strand_id
1 'polypeptide(L)'
;MKSAWVVGVLLVSCGGGGGKGMEDAPVAIDAAVDAPVVHVDAAIDARMIDAPMLDAPPDAPIVLIDAPSDAPTSVACNVLTQAGCNAGEKCTQIKDQDSPFIAHYGCAPDGVVAAGAACTTGPAGSSGYDDCVKGTICVSGQCKAICDDQGGAPACSTNHSCKRYQNVFDSGGFHVAGVCDPKCDPLTQVSAATTPTAACGSTNPASPNKGCYGLADYSCATVLSGALTLTDRTVPPSFVLNACAPGFMPVLYSATGSTTITCNGLCAALETDNTPGHMNNGKGDATALGKLPTQMTPAAGNATCNVGVKGSEASSSCVYLWLYLADDVGTIPPEFMPWVDLIGVCVARDHYRYDGNSDGQLTSTDPTFPDCATLPPRSAATPGLYDDAADFGCQKLVNSMFALPPPMFGSVLRSTDAVPLRRHDFR
;
A
#
# COMPACT_ATOMS: atom_id res chain seq x y z
N MET A 1 -10.01 -42.25 -7.47
CA MET A 1 -10.35 -40.98 -6.79
C MET A 1 -10.97 -41.30 -5.43
N LYS A 2 -10.14 -41.23 -4.38
CA LYS A 2 -10.53 -41.20 -2.98
C LYS A 2 -9.49 -40.31 -2.30
N SER A 3 -9.94 -39.16 -1.83
CA SER A 3 -9.15 -38.22 -1.04
C SER A 3 -8.95 -38.78 0.36
N ALA A 4 -7.75 -38.65 0.91
CA ALA A 4 -7.49 -38.76 2.33
C ALA A 4 -6.49 -37.67 2.74
N TRP A 5 -6.93 -36.87 3.70
CA TRP A 5 -6.20 -35.83 4.41
C TRP A 5 -5.17 -36.42 5.36
N VAL A 6 -4.03 -35.74 5.54
CA VAL A 6 -3.34 -35.70 6.84
C VAL A 6 -2.83 -34.27 7.07
N VAL A 7 -3.40 -33.63 8.09
CA VAL A 7 -2.94 -32.38 8.71
C VAL A 7 -2.05 -32.78 9.88
N GLY A 8 -0.80 -32.35 9.88
CA GLY A 8 0.08 -32.40 11.04
C GLY A 8 0.04 -31.08 11.80
N VAL A 9 -0.74 -31.02 12.88
CA VAL A 9 -0.69 -29.94 13.87
C VAL A 9 0.46 -30.25 14.83
N LEU A 10 1.49 -29.41 14.88
CA LEU A 10 2.46 -29.42 15.97
C LEU A 10 2.01 -28.42 17.04
N LEU A 11 1.47 -28.94 18.13
CA LEU A 11 1.23 -28.20 19.37
C LEU A 11 2.56 -28.10 20.13
N VAL A 12 3.06 -26.89 20.34
CA VAL A 12 4.09 -26.63 21.37
C VAL A 12 3.37 -26.11 22.61
N SER A 13 3.33 -26.93 23.66
CA SER A 13 2.88 -26.50 24.99
C SER A 13 4.01 -25.78 25.73
N CYS A 14 3.74 -24.61 26.30
CA CYS A 14 4.57 -24.04 27.35
C CYS A 14 4.27 -24.77 28.68
N GLY A 15 5.25 -25.53 29.18
CA GLY A 15 5.26 -26.07 30.53
C GLY A 15 6.35 -25.36 31.34
N GLY A 16 5.95 -24.67 32.41
CA GLY A 16 6.86 -24.08 33.39
C GLY A 16 7.44 -25.12 34.34
N GLY A 17 8.59 -24.79 34.94
CA GLY A 17 9.19 -25.55 36.03
C GLY A 17 10.50 -24.90 36.47
N GLY A 18 10.53 -24.35 37.68
CA GLY A 18 11.69 -23.70 38.27
C GLY A 18 12.78 -24.67 38.74
N GLY A 19 13.97 -24.14 38.99
CA GLY A 19 15.09 -24.87 39.60
C GLY A 19 16.32 -23.98 39.75
N LYS A 20 16.86 -23.93 40.96
CA LYS A 20 17.96 -23.08 41.41
C LYS A 20 19.34 -23.59 40.93
N GLY A 21 20.24 -22.64 40.67
CA GLY A 21 21.66 -22.57 41.06
C GLY A 21 22.61 -23.74 40.82
N MET A 22 23.73 -23.49 40.13
CA MET A 22 25.11 -23.69 40.63
C MET A 22 26.14 -23.22 39.59
N GLU A 23 27.25 -22.68 40.11
CA GLU A 23 28.49 -22.30 39.42
C GLU A 23 29.21 -23.54 38.85
N ASP A 24 29.87 -23.40 37.69
CA ASP A 24 31.29 -23.76 37.44
C ASP A 24 31.63 -24.02 35.95
N ALA A 25 32.63 -23.26 35.50
CA ALA A 25 33.73 -23.56 34.55
C ALA A 25 33.50 -24.11 33.11
N PRO A 26 34.41 -23.77 32.16
CA PRO A 26 34.22 -24.03 30.73
C PRO A 26 34.76 -25.40 30.29
N VAL A 27 34.04 -26.06 29.38
CA VAL A 27 34.52 -27.25 28.68
C VAL A 27 34.72 -26.92 27.20
N ALA A 28 35.96 -27.03 26.76
CA ALA A 28 36.34 -27.08 25.36
C ALA A 28 35.91 -28.42 24.75
N ILE A 29 35.32 -28.39 23.56
CA ILE A 29 35.13 -29.58 22.73
C ILE A 29 35.62 -29.24 21.33
N ASP A 30 36.85 -29.70 21.06
CA ASP A 30 37.27 -30.10 19.72
C ASP A 30 36.54 -31.40 19.36
N ALA A 31 35.80 -31.40 18.25
CA ALA A 31 35.46 -32.61 17.52
C ALA A 31 35.15 -32.23 16.06
N ALA A 32 36.17 -32.36 15.21
CA ALA A 32 36.02 -32.47 13.79
C ALA A 32 35.17 -33.71 13.45
N VAL A 33 34.11 -33.53 12.66
CA VAL A 33 33.43 -34.61 11.96
C VAL A 33 33.36 -34.20 10.49
N ASP A 34 34.26 -34.78 9.70
CA ASP A 34 34.16 -34.87 8.25
C ASP A 34 32.85 -35.57 7.87
N ALA A 35 32.00 -34.86 7.13
CA ALA A 35 30.89 -35.45 6.40
C ALA A 35 31.19 -35.39 4.90
N PRO A 36 31.03 -36.51 4.15
CA PRO A 36 31.35 -36.55 2.74
C PRO A 36 30.35 -35.74 1.90
N VAL A 37 30.90 -34.93 1.00
CA VAL A 37 30.17 -34.28 -0.11
C VAL A 37 29.70 -35.37 -1.06
N VAL A 38 28.40 -35.65 -1.07
CA VAL A 38 27.76 -36.46 -2.11
C VAL A 38 27.40 -35.54 -3.27
N HIS A 39 28.20 -35.58 -4.33
CA HIS A 39 27.80 -35.08 -5.64
C HIS A 39 26.70 -35.97 -6.20
N VAL A 40 25.49 -35.42 -6.34
CA VAL A 40 24.40 -36.05 -7.09
C VAL A 40 24.37 -35.43 -8.48
N ASP A 41 25.10 -36.03 -9.41
CA ASP A 41 24.88 -35.82 -10.85
C ASP A 41 23.62 -36.60 -11.26
N ALA A 42 22.46 -35.97 -11.17
CA ALA A 42 21.24 -36.46 -11.79
C ALA A 42 21.08 -35.79 -13.16
N ALA A 43 21.50 -36.51 -14.20
CA ALA A 43 21.15 -36.20 -15.57
C ALA A 43 19.62 -36.13 -15.72
N ILE A 44 19.13 -35.00 -16.23
CA ILE A 44 17.74 -34.82 -16.62
C ILE A 44 17.51 -35.65 -17.89
N ASP A 45 16.87 -36.81 -17.71
CA ASP A 45 16.41 -37.66 -18.81
C ASP A 45 15.15 -37.05 -19.45
N ALA A 46 15.30 -36.66 -20.72
CA ALA A 46 14.24 -36.13 -21.55
C ALA A 46 13.35 -37.28 -22.05
N ARG A 47 12.31 -37.63 -21.29
CA ARG A 47 11.18 -38.43 -21.78
C ARG A 47 9.86 -37.96 -21.18
N MET A 48 9.30 -36.89 -21.74
CA MET A 48 7.85 -36.68 -21.71
C MET A 48 7.22 -37.53 -22.81
N ILE A 49 6.64 -38.67 -22.42
CA ILE A 49 5.76 -39.47 -23.25
C ILE A 49 4.32 -39.07 -22.89
N ASP A 50 3.59 -38.61 -23.90
CA ASP A 50 2.14 -38.59 -24.09
C ASP A 50 1.27 -38.94 -22.86
N ALA A 51 0.81 -37.89 -22.17
CA ALA A 51 -0.36 -38.02 -21.30
C ALA A 51 -1.63 -37.91 -22.17
N PRO A 52 -2.56 -38.88 -22.10
CA PRO A 52 -3.81 -38.81 -22.85
C PRO A 52 -4.68 -37.67 -22.31
N MET A 53 -5.09 -36.79 -23.24
CA MET A 53 -6.13 -35.78 -23.07
C MET A 53 -7.41 -36.49 -22.58
N LEU A 54 -7.71 -36.37 -21.29
CA LEU A 54 -9.00 -36.74 -20.74
C LEU A 54 -10.00 -35.65 -21.15
N ASP A 55 -10.97 -36.03 -21.98
CA ASP A 55 -12.09 -35.20 -22.37
C ASP A 55 -12.72 -34.53 -21.15
N ALA A 56 -12.61 -33.20 -21.10
CA ALA A 56 -13.33 -32.40 -20.13
C ALA A 56 -14.84 -32.63 -20.34
N PRO A 57 -15.61 -32.85 -19.27
CA PRO A 57 -17.06 -32.96 -19.38
C PRO A 57 -17.60 -31.67 -20.04
N PRO A 58 -18.58 -31.78 -20.95
CA PRO A 58 -19.14 -30.63 -21.65
C PRO A 58 -19.65 -29.61 -20.63
N ASP A 59 -19.10 -28.40 -20.71
CA ASP A 59 -19.55 -27.26 -19.92
C ASP A 59 -21.06 -27.13 -20.04
N ALA A 60 -21.73 -27.01 -18.89
CA ALA A 60 -23.15 -26.70 -18.86
C ALA A 60 -23.35 -25.41 -19.69
N PRO A 61 -24.35 -25.38 -20.61
CA PRO A 61 -24.55 -24.24 -21.47
C PRO A 61 -24.75 -22.99 -20.62
N ILE A 62 -23.87 -22.01 -20.79
CA ILE A 62 -24.08 -20.64 -20.31
C ILE A 62 -25.34 -20.16 -21.02
N VAL A 63 -26.46 -20.15 -20.29
CA VAL A 63 -27.71 -19.57 -20.78
C VAL A 63 -27.50 -18.06 -20.74
N LEU A 64 -27.12 -17.48 -21.88
CA LEU A 64 -27.25 -16.06 -22.13
C LEU A 64 -28.74 -15.74 -22.14
N ILE A 65 -29.23 -15.17 -21.03
CA ILE A 65 -30.56 -14.60 -20.96
C ILE A 65 -30.54 -13.32 -21.80
N ASP A 66 -30.73 -13.46 -23.11
CA ASP A 66 -31.06 -12.34 -23.99
C ASP A 66 -32.50 -11.91 -23.67
N ALA A 67 -32.63 -11.07 -22.65
CA ALA A 67 -33.86 -10.34 -22.41
C ALA A 67 -34.09 -9.36 -23.58
N PRO A 68 -35.29 -9.33 -24.19
CA PRO A 68 -35.56 -8.48 -25.35
C PRO A 68 -35.35 -7.00 -25.01
N SER A 69 -34.57 -6.30 -25.84
CA SER A 69 -34.13 -4.91 -25.63
C SER A 69 -35.20 -3.84 -25.96
N ASP A 70 -36.48 -4.12 -25.73
CA ASP A 70 -37.60 -3.23 -26.09
C ASP A 70 -38.20 -2.51 -24.86
N ALA A 71 -37.39 -2.25 -23.83
CA ALA A 71 -37.75 -1.23 -22.85
C ALA A 71 -37.54 0.15 -23.48
N PRO A 72 -38.44 1.15 -23.22
CA PRO A 72 -38.14 2.54 -23.56
C PRO A 72 -36.74 2.85 -23.04
N THR A 73 -36.01 3.73 -23.72
CA THR A 73 -34.70 4.24 -23.28
C THR A 73 -34.82 4.87 -21.90
N SER A 74 -34.95 4.03 -20.87
CA SER A 74 -34.93 4.40 -19.48
C SER A 74 -33.57 5.03 -19.34
N VAL A 75 -33.56 6.33 -19.06
CA VAL A 75 -32.33 7.09 -18.84
C VAL A 75 -31.48 6.24 -17.91
N ALA A 76 -30.35 5.76 -18.43
CA ALA A 76 -29.50 4.84 -17.69
C ALA A 76 -29.21 5.45 -16.31
N CYS A 77 -29.39 4.64 -15.27
CA CYS A 77 -29.15 5.01 -13.89
C CYS A 77 -27.76 5.67 -13.77
N ASN A 78 -27.71 6.94 -13.37
CA ASN A 78 -26.45 7.66 -13.20
C ASN A 78 -26.16 7.86 -11.71
N VAL A 79 -25.12 7.18 -11.21
CA VAL A 79 -24.74 7.19 -9.78
C VAL A 79 -24.20 8.53 -9.28
N LEU A 80 -23.66 9.39 -10.16
CA LEU A 80 -23.18 10.71 -9.76
C LEU A 80 -24.34 11.71 -9.67
N THR A 81 -25.16 11.80 -10.71
CA THR A 81 -26.28 12.75 -10.74
C THR A 81 -27.51 12.25 -9.98
N GLN A 82 -27.53 10.97 -9.60
CA GLN A 82 -28.64 10.30 -8.93
C GLN A 82 -29.96 10.42 -9.73
N ALA A 83 -29.85 10.35 -11.06
CA ALA A 83 -30.93 10.45 -12.04
C ALA A 83 -31.20 9.11 -12.73
N GLY A 84 -32.37 8.98 -13.36
CA GLY A 84 -32.81 7.77 -14.09
C GLY A 84 -33.74 6.84 -13.31
N CYS A 85 -33.91 7.04 -12.01
CA CYS A 85 -34.78 6.24 -11.13
C CYS A 85 -36.07 6.97 -10.75
N ASN A 86 -37.09 6.21 -10.32
CA ASN A 86 -38.37 6.77 -9.92
C ASN A 86 -38.28 7.52 -8.58
N ALA A 87 -39.35 8.22 -8.22
CA ALA A 87 -39.46 8.83 -6.89
C ALA A 87 -39.43 7.73 -5.81
N GLY A 88 -38.63 7.95 -4.76
CA GLY A 88 -38.41 6.95 -3.70
C GLY A 88 -37.35 5.89 -4.05
N GLU A 89 -36.65 6.05 -5.18
CA GLU A 89 -35.51 5.22 -5.57
C GLU A 89 -34.21 6.04 -5.65
N LYS A 90 -33.08 5.35 -5.51
CA LYS A 90 -31.74 5.89 -5.71
C LYS A 90 -31.02 5.11 -6.81
N CYS A 91 -30.04 5.77 -7.43
CA CYS A 91 -29.12 5.08 -8.32
C CYS A 91 -27.92 4.56 -7.51
N THR A 92 -27.73 3.24 -7.45
CA THR A 92 -26.64 2.62 -6.68
C THR A 92 -26.03 1.44 -7.44
N GLN A 93 -24.96 0.87 -6.88
CA GLN A 93 -24.42 -0.40 -7.33
C GLN A 93 -25.26 -1.54 -6.75
N ILE A 94 -25.75 -2.42 -7.61
CA ILE A 94 -26.49 -3.64 -7.24
C ILE A 94 -25.55 -4.82 -7.44
N LYS A 95 -25.29 -5.54 -6.36
CA LYS A 95 -24.46 -6.74 -6.36
C LYS A 95 -25.23 -7.92 -6.95
N ASP A 96 -24.75 -8.46 -8.07
CA ASP A 96 -25.35 -9.61 -8.76
C ASP A 96 -24.78 -10.93 -8.28
N GLN A 97 -23.49 -10.96 -7.95
CA GLN A 97 -22.76 -12.15 -7.52
C GLN A 97 -21.62 -11.78 -6.55
N ASP A 98 -21.35 -12.65 -5.56
CA ASP A 98 -20.27 -12.44 -4.57
C ASP A 98 -18.91 -12.99 -5.04
N SER A 99 -18.87 -14.10 -5.78
CA SER A 99 -17.64 -14.78 -6.21
C SER A 99 -17.76 -15.38 -7.62
N PRO A 100 -17.10 -14.81 -8.64
CA PRO A 100 -16.43 -13.50 -8.60
C PRO A 100 -17.41 -12.38 -8.26
N PHE A 101 -16.91 -11.26 -7.75
CA PHE A 101 -17.77 -10.11 -7.51
C PHE A 101 -18.25 -9.56 -8.85
N ILE A 102 -19.57 -9.54 -9.05
CA ILE A 102 -20.22 -8.94 -10.23
C ILE A 102 -21.29 -7.99 -9.72
N ALA A 103 -21.33 -6.80 -10.30
CA ALA A 103 -22.33 -5.80 -9.99
C ALA A 103 -22.64 -4.95 -11.22
N HIS A 104 -23.82 -4.34 -11.23
CA HIS A 104 -24.24 -3.34 -12.20
C HIS A 104 -24.80 -2.09 -11.51
N TYR A 105 -25.07 -1.04 -12.29
CA TYR A 105 -25.74 0.15 -11.79
C TYR A 105 -27.23 0.04 -12.06
N GLY A 106 -28.04 0.24 -11.01
CA GLY A 106 -29.48 0.10 -11.12
C GLY A 106 -30.22 0.90 -10.06
N CYS A 107 -31.53 0.99 -10.26
CA CYS A 107 -32.42 1.66 -9.33
C CYS A 107 -32.76 0.72 -8.17
N ALA A 108 -32.56 1.20 -6.95
CA ALA A 108 -32.93 0.53 -5.72
C ALA A 108 -33.79 1.46 -4.86
N PRO A 109 -34.60 0.94 -3.92
CA PRO A 109 -35.29 1.78 -2.95
C PRO A 109 -34.33 2.77 -2.27
N ASP A 110 -34.77 4.00 -2.09
CA ASP A 110 -34.04 4.98 -1.30
C ASP A 110 -33.99 4.50 0.15
N GLY A 111 -32.78 4.28 0.65
CA GLY A 111 -32.56 3.82 2.00
C GLY A 111 -32.89 4.89 3.04
N VAL A 112 -32.77 4.51 4.31
CA VAL A 112 -33.03 5.41 5.45
C VAL A 112 -31.78 5.68 6.28
N VAL A 113 -30.69 4.95 6.03
CA VAL A 113 -29.45 5.08 6.78
C VAL A 113 -28.65 6.28 6.26
N ALA A 114 -28.46 7.28 7.12
CA ALA A 114 -27.75 8.50 6.77
C ALA A 114 -26.25 8.27 6.53
N ALA A 115 -25.60 9.20 5.81
CA ALA A 115 -24.15 9.20 5.63
C ALA A 115 -23.40 9.11 6.98
N GLY A 116 -22.37 8.27 7.03
CA GLY A 116 -21.55 7.98 8.21
C GLY A 116 -22.14 6.94 9.18
N ALA A 117 -23.43 6.60 9.07
CA ALA A 117 -24.05 5.59 9.91
C ALA A 117 -23.75 4.16 9.42
N ALA A 118 -23.93 3.19 10.32
CA ALA A 118 -23.73 1.77 10.02
C ALA A 118 -24.82 1.27 9.09
N CYS A 119 -24.43 0.50 8.07
CA CYS A 119 -25.32 0.06 6.99
C CYS A 119 -25.16 -1.42 6.69
N THR A 120 -26.09 -1.93 5.90
CA THR A 120 -26.07 -3.30 5.39
C THR A 120 -26.27 -3.33 3.88
N THR A 121 -25.65 -4.30 3.21
CA THR A 121 -25.93 -4.65 1.82
C THR A 121 -26.64 -5.99 1.81
N GLY A 122 -27.75 -6.09 1.10
CA GLY A 122 -28.48 -7.34 0.99
C GLY A 122 -27.70 -8.42 0.22
N PRO A 123 -28.23 -9.66 0.18
CA PRO A 123 -27.62 -10.76 -0.56
C PRO A 123 -27.65 -10.45 -2.06
N ALA A 124 -26.67 -11.01 -2.78
CA ALA A 124 -26.52 -10.83 -4.22
C ALA A 124 -27.80 -11.23 -5.00
N GLY A 125 -28.08 -10.52 -6.10
CA GLY A 125 -29.28 -10.66 -6.91
C GLY A 125 -30.25 -9.48 -6.73
N SER A 126 -31.57 -9.76 -6.68
CA SER A 126 -32.62 -8.72 -6.66
C SER A 126 -32.62 -7.82 -5.42
N SER A 127 -31.92 -8.22 -4.35
CA SER A 127 -31.74 -7.47 -3.11
C SER A 127 -30.29 -7.05 -2.87
N GLY A 128 -29.42 -7.12 -3.89
CA GLY A 128 -27.98 -6.84 -3.76
C GLY A 128 -27.63 -5.37 -3.54
N TYR A 129 -28.58 -4.54 -3.12
CA TYR A 129 -28.41 -3.12 -2.83
C TYR A 129 -28.27 -2.87 -1.33
N ASP A 130 -27.86 -1.65 -1.00
CA ASP A 130 -27.65 -1.20 0.38
C ASP A 130 -28.80 -0.33 0.92
N ASP A 131 -28.90 -0.24 2.25
CA ASP A 131 -29.93 0.52 2.98
C ASP A 131 -29.60 2.01 3.20
N CYS A 132 -28.58 2.54 2.53
CA CYS A 132 -28.18 3.94 2.66
C CYS A 132 -29.07 4.89 1.85
N VAL A 133 -29.20 6.14 2.31
CA VAL A 133 -29.94 7.20 1.62
C VAL A 133 -29.33 7.53 0.24
N LYS A 134 -30.14 8.11 -0.64
CA LYS A 134 -29.78 8.58 -1.98
C LYS A 134 -28.51 9.42 -1.98
N GLY A 135 -27.62 9.16 -2.95
CA GLY A 135 -26.30 9.79 -3.03
C GLY A 135 -25.24 9.17 -2.11
N THR A 136 -25.54 8.05 -1.45
CA THR A 136 -24.60 7.32 -0.62
C THR A 136 -24.66 5.81 -0.90
N ILE A 137 -23.58 5.10 -0.55
CA ILE A 137 -23.43 3.64 -0.72
C ILE A 137 -22.76 3.02 0.51
N CYS A 138 -23.14 1.79 0.84
CA CYS A 138 -22.55 1.05 1.95
C CYS A 138 -21.17 0.48 1.59
N VAL A 139 -20.11 1.01 2.20
CA VAL A 139 -18.74 0.53 2.00
C VAL A 139 -18.10 0.25 3.37
N SER A 140 -17.63 -0.98 3.56
CA SER A 140 -17.09 -1.44 4.85
C SER A 140 -18.07 -1.23 6.03
N GLY A 141 -19.37 -1.44 5.78
CA GLY A 141 -20.41 -1.31 6.80
C GLY A 141 -20.76 0.12 7.21
N GLN A 142 -20.36 1.14 6.44
CA GLN A 142 -20.80 2.52 6.64
C GLN A 142 -21.32 3.16 5.35
N CYS A 143 -22.37 3.97 5.45
CA CYS A 143 -22.87 4.75 4.32
C CYS A 143 -21.89 5.87 4.00
N LYS A 144 -21.26 5.83 2.83
CA LYS A 144 -20.34 6.87 2.37
C LYS A 144 -20.97 7.66 1.23
N ALA A 145 -20.78 8.98 1.25
CA ALA A 145 -21.24 9.83 0.16
C ALA A 145 -20.51 9.48 -1.13
N ILE A 146 -21.26 9.38 -2.23
CA ILE A 146 -20.70 9.16 -3.56
C ILE A 146 -20.01 10.46 -4.01
N CYS A 147 -18.91 10.35 -4.74
CA CYS A 147 -18.20 11.49 -5.30
C CYS A 147 -17.69 11.21 -6.71
N ASP A 148 -17.50 12.28 -7.46
CA ASP A 148 -16.79 12.26 -8.74
C ASP A 148 -15.28 12.26 -8.49
N ASP A 149 -14.60 11.19 -8.89
CA ASP A 149 -13.16 11.03 -8.71
C ASP A 149 -12.33 11.89 -9.68
N GLN A 150 -12.97 12.50 -10.69
CA GLN A 150 -12.37 13.46 -11.62
C GLN A 150 -12.50 14.92 -11.16
N GLY A 151 -13.03 15.15 -9.94
CA GLY A 151 -13.17 16.49 -9.35
C GLY A 151 -14.44 17.24 -9.77
N GLY A 152 -15.43 16.55 -10.36
CA GLY A 152 -16.75 17.10 -10.65
C GLY A 152 -17.74 16.99 -9.48
N ALA A 153 -19.03 16.87 -9.82
CA ALA A 153 -20.11 16.82 -8.83
C ALA A 153 -20.77 15.43 -8.79
N PRO A 154 -21.10 14.89 -7.59
CA PRO A 154 -20.87 15.49 -6.27
C PRO A 154 -19.39 15.48 -5.84
N ALA A 155 -18.97 16.54 -5.16
CA ALA A 155 -17.64 16.63 -4.56
C ALA A 155 -17.69 16.27 -3.08
N CYS A 156 -16.58 15.76 -2.54
CA CYS A 156 -16.45 15.56 -1.11
C CYS A 156 -16.34 16.88 -0.35
N SER A 157 -16.77 16.88 0.91
CA SER A 157 -16.52 18.01 1.82
C SER A 157 -15.02 18.23 2.02
N THR A 158 -14.61 19.42 2.47
CA THR A 158 -13.20 19.80 2.68
C THR A 158 -12.40 18.79 3.53
N ASN A 159 -13.07 18.15 4.48
CA ASN A 159 -12.51 17.18 5.42
C ASN A 159 -12.52 15.73 4.91
N HIS A 160 -12.92 15.51 3.65
CA HIS A 160 -12.99 14.19 3.03
C HIS A 160 -12.24 14.18 1.69
N SER A 161 -11.73 13.02 1.31
CA SER A 161 -11.14 12.75 0.00
C SER A 161 -12.07 11.81 -0.76
N CYS A 162 -12.19 12.01 -2.08
CA CYS A 162 -12.83 11.02 -2.93
C CYS A 162 -11.89 9.82 -3.09
N LYS A 163 -12.38 8.62 -2.80
CA LYS A 163 -11.61 7.37 -2.84
C LYS A 163 -12.28 6.30 -3.64
N ARG A 164 -11.45 5.50 -4.31
CA ARG A 164 -11.88 4.34 -5.08
C ARG A 164 -11.56 3.10 -4.29
N TYR A 165 -12.49 2.17 -4.33
CA TYR A 165 -12.34 0.86 -3.75
C TYR A 165 -12.50 -0.15 -4.86
N GLN A 166 -11.69 -1.20 -4.81
CA GLN A 166 -11.89 -2.35 -5.67
C GLN A 166 -13.34 -2.82 -5.53
N ASN A 167 -13.97 -3.15 -6.66
CA ASN A 167 -15.34 -3.62 -6.73
C ASN A 167 -16.43 -2.58 -6.37
N VAL A 168 -16.08 -1.32 -6.08
CA VAL A 168 -17.05 -0.24 -5.83
C VAL A 168 -17.06 0.72 -7.02
N PHE A 169 -18.22 0.80 -7.68
CA PHE A 169 -18.40 1.55 -8.93
C PHE A 169 -17.36 1.22 -10.02
N ASP A 170 -16.88 -0.02 -10.02
CA ASP A 170 -16.02 -0.56 -11.06
C ASP A 170 -16.90 -1.17 -12.16
N SER A 171 -16.72 -0.71 -13.40
CA SER A 171 -17.33 -1.30 -14.58
C SER A 171 -16.28 -1.43 -15.68
N GLY A 172 -15.90 -2.67 -15.98
CA GLY A 172 -14.89 -2.96 -17.01
C GLY A 172 -13.49 -2.45 -16.68
N GLY A 173 -13.13 -2.35 -15.39
CA GLY A 173 -11.83 -1.83 -14.95
C GLY A 173 -11.76 -0.30 -14.87
N PHE A 174 -12.88 0.38 -15.08
CA PHE A 174 -12.99 1.83 -14.93
C PHE A 174 -13.92 2.16 -13.77
N HIS A 175 -13.46 3.06 -12.90
CA HIS A 175 -14.30 3.61 -11.85
C HIS A 175 -15.15 4.76 -12.40
N VAL A 176 -16.46 4.66 -12.24
CA VAL A 176 -17.41 5.72 -12.66
C VAL A 176 -17.64 6.75 -11.55
N ALA A 177 -17.37 6.36 -10.30
CA ALA A 177 -17.47 7.20 -9.13
C ALA A 177 -16.54 6.68 -8.01
N GLY A 178 -16.28 7.53 -7.02
CA GLY A 178 -15.68 7.15 -5.75
C GLY A 178 -16.64 7.32 -4.58
N VAL A 179 -16.10 7.21 -3.38
CA VAL A 179 -16.79 7.52 -2.13
C VAL A 179 -15.95 8.44 -1.25
N CYS A 180 -16.60 9.29 -0.47
CA CYS A 180 -15.93 10.24 0.41
C CYS A 180 -15.49 9.59 1.72
N ASP A 181 -14.18 9.57 1.95
CA ASP A 181 -13.59 9.14 3.21
C ASP A 181 -12.99 10.30 3.99
N PRO A 182 -13.08 10.31 5.32
CA PRO A 182 -12.43 11.34 6.13
C PRO A 182 -10.94 11.39 5.80
N LYS A 183 -10.41 12.60 5.54
CA LYS A 183 -8.97 12.81 5.44
C LYS A 183 -8.30 12.46 6.76
N CYS A 184 -7.01 12.21 6.74
CA CYS A 184 -6.25 11.92 7.95
C CYS A 184 -4.77 12.24 7.75
N ASP A 185 -4.05 12.30 8.87
CA ASP A 185 -2.59 12.39 8.90
C ASP A 185 -1.99 10.98 8.94
N PRO A 186 -1.12 10.60 8.00
CA PRO A 186 -0.56 9.25 7.93
C PRO A 186 0.54 8.94 8.96
N LEU A 187 1.12 9.94 9.62
CA LEU A 187 2.04 9.71 10.73
C LEU A 187 1.28 9.51 12.03
N THR A 188 0.35 10.42 12.35
CA THR A 188 -0.41 10.39 13.61
C THR A 188 -1.64 9.48 13.56
N GLN A 189 -2.12 9.13 12.36
CA GLN A 189 -3.33 8.33 12.14
C GLN A 189 -4.60 9.01 12.70
N VAL A 190 -4.56 10.33 12.88
CA VAL A 190 -5.69 11.14 13.34
C VAL A 190 -6.53 11.55 12.14
N SER A 191 -7.85 11.36 12.22
CA SER A 191 -8.77 11.82 11.17
C SER A 191 -8.98 13.34 11.23
N ALA A 192 -9.14 13.97 10.07
CA ALA A 192 -9.55 15.35 9.90
C ALA A 192 -11.08 15.50 9.84
N ALA A 193 -11.83 14.53 10.37
CA ALA A 193 -13.28 14.63 10.52
C ALA A 193 -13.65 15.83 11.42
N THR A 194 -14.92 16.24 11.42
CA THR A 194 -15.43 17.33 12.28
C THR A 194 -15.02 17.18 13.74
N THR A 195 -14.88 15.94 14.21
CA THR A 195 -14.24 15.60 15.48
C THR A 195 -13.04 14.71 15.18
N PRO A 196 -11.80 15.20 15.38
CA PRO A 196 -10.61 14.40 15.19
C PRO A 196 -10.63 13.16 16.08
N THR A 197 -10.42 11.99 15.49
CA THR A 197 -10.39 10.72 16.21
C THR A 197 -9.08 10.00 15.94
N ALA A 198 -8.49 9.41 16.98
CA ALA A 198 -7.30 8.57 16.84
C ALA A 198 -7.60 7.32 16.00
N ALA A 199 -6.58 6.79 15.33
CA ALA A 199 -6.66 5.59 14.50
C ALA A 199 -7.87 5.60 13.54
N CYS A 200 -8.12 6.75 12.90
CA CYS A 200 -9.24 6.89 11.97
C CYS A 200 -10.62 6.49 12.53
N GLY A 201 -10.83 6.70 13.84
CA GLY A 201 -12.09 6.39 14.51
C GLY A 201 -12.30 4.91 14.81
N SER A 202 -11.21 4.13 14.85
CA SER A 202 -11.29 2.75 15.30
C SER A 202 -11.74 2.65 16.76
N THR A 203 -12.55 1.65 17.08
CA THR A 203 -13.03 1.39 18.45
C THR A 203 -11.91 0.96 19.40
N ASN A 204 -10.85 0.33 18.87
CA ASN A 204 -9.64 0.00 19.60
C ASN A 204 -8.40 0.57 18.89
N PRO A 205 -7.94 1.77 19.27
CA PRO A 205 -6.76 2.39 18.66
C PRO A 205 -5.47 1.56 18.73
N ALA A 206 -5.31 0.64 19.70
CA ALA A 206 -4.14 -0.24 19.82
C ALA A 206 -4.25 -1.52 18.96
N SER A 207 -5.41 -1.80 18.35
CA SER A 207 -5.58 -2.84 17.35
C SER A 207 -6.59 -2.34 16.32
N PRO A 208 -6.19 -1.34 15.52
CA PRO A 208 -7.15 -0.54 14.80
C PRO A 208 -7.70 -1.29 13.59
N ASN A 209 -9.02 -1.31 13.44
CA ASN A 209 -9.70 -1.80 12.24
C ASN A 209 -9.78 -0.76 11.11
N LYS A 210 -9.29 0.47 11.35
CA LYS A 210 -9.16 1.54 10.36
C LYS A 210 -7.77 2.18 10.44
N GLY A 211 -7.25 2.61 9.32
CA GLY A 211 -5.97 3.31 9.21
C GLY A 211 -6.04 4.44 8.21
N CYS A 212 -5.02 5.28 8.25
CA CYS A 212 -4.82 6.38 7.34
C CYS A 212 -3.93 5.93 6.18
N TYR A 213 -4.51 5.86 4.98
CA TYR A 213 -3.88 5.32 3.78
C TYR A 213 -4.04 6.29 2.62
N GLY A 214 -3.06 6.29 1.72
CA GLY A 214 -3.03 7.20 0.59
C GLY A 214 -1.62 7.44 0.09
N LEU A 215 -1.51 8.34 -0.89
CA LEU A 215 -0.24 8.87 -1.37
C LEU A 215 -0.33 10.39 -1.49
N ALA A 216 -1.28 10.90 -2.29
CA ALA A 216 -1.55 12.34 -2.44
C ALA A 216 -2.59 12.84 -1.43
N ASP A 217 -3.69 12.10 -1.34
CA ASP A 217 -4.75 12.35 -0.38
C ASP A 217 -4.81 11.19 0.59
N TYR A 218 -4.40 11.42 1.84
CA TYR A 218 -4.52 10.41 2.88
C TYR A 218 -5.93 10.42 3.47
N SER A 219 -6.56 9.26 3.53
CA SER A 219 -7.90 9.10 4.09
C SER A 219 -8.05 7.83 4.91
N CYS A 220 -9.06 7.83 5.76
CA CYS A 220 -9.39 6.71 6.61
C CYS A 220 -10.01 5.58 5.79
N ALA A 221 -9.36 4.41 5.80
CA ALA A 221 -9.88 3.19 5.20
C ALA A 221 -9.75 2.00 6.17
N THR A 222 -10.47 0.92 5.88
CA THR A 222 -10.43 -0.31 6.67
C THR A 222 -9.04 -0.95 6.58
N VAL A 223 -8.51 -1.43 7.71
CA VAL A 223 -7.30 -2.26 7.72
C VAL A 223 -7.66 -3.66 7.23
N LEU A 224 -6.94 -4.16 6.22
CA LEU A 224 -7.17 -5.52 5.73
C LEU A 224 -6.85 -6.56 6.81
N SER A 225 -7.54 -7.70 6.78
CA SER A 225 -7.28 -8.80 7.70
C SER A 225 -5.80 -9.23 7.61
N GLY A 226 -5.13 -9.30 8.75
CA GLY A 226 -3.70 -9.64 8.84
C GLY A 226 -2.75 -8.47 8.56
N ALA A 227 -3.20 -7.34 8.00
CA ALA A 227 -2.32 -6.22 7.67
C ALA A 227 -1.72 -5.53 8.90
N LEU A 228 -2.33 -5.66 10.08
CA LEU A 228 -1.82 -5.07 11.32
C LEU A 228 -0.40 -5.52 11.71
N THR A 229 0.01 -6.71 11.29
CA THR A 229 1.36 -7.25 11.55
C THR A 229 2.31 -7.03 10.38
N LEU A 230 1.83 -6.48 9.26
CA LEU A 230 2.63 -6.22 8.07
C LEU A 230 3.32 -4.85 8.19
N THR A 231 4.40 -4.85 8.99
CA THR A 231 5.25 -3.69 9.24
C THR A 231 6.50 -3.73 8.35
N ASP A 232 7.53 -2.95 8.70
CA ASP A 232 8.74 -2.75 7.92
C ASP A 232 9.33 -4.05 7.33
N ARG A 233 9.60 -4.01 6.03
CA ARG A 233 10.12 -5.07 5.15
C ARG A 233 9.31 -6.35 5.03
N THR A 234 8.09 -6.40 5.55
CA THR A 234 7.19 -7.51 5.27
C THR A 234 6.62 -7.41 3.86
N VAL A 235 6.48 -8.55 3.15
CA VAL A 235 5.86 -8.58 1.83
C VAL A 235 4.33 -8.61 2.00
N PRO A 236 3.60 -7.60 1.48
CA PRO A 236 2.15 -7.61 1.56
C PRO A 236 1.55 -8.66 0.61
N PRO A 237 0.36 -9.22 0.92
CA PRO A 237 -0.30 -10.22 0.08
C PRO A 237 -0.85 -9.65 -1.25
N SER A 238 -0.96 -8.33 -1.35
CA SER A 238 -1.44 -7.63 -2.55
C SER A 238 -0.86 -6.21 -2.61
N PHE A 239 -0.91 -5.60 -3.79
CA PHE A 239 -0.45 -4.24 -4.00
C PHE A 239 -1.61 -3.24 -3.91
N VAL A 240 -2.23 -3.14 -2.74
CA VAL A 240 -3.23 -2.10 -2.45
C VAL A 240 -2.72 -1.18 -1.35
N LEU A 241 -3.18 0.06 -1.34
CA LEU A 241 -2.66 1.11 -0.44
C LEU A 241 -2.78 0.74 1.05
N ASN A 242 -3.79 -0.06 1.41
CA ASN A 242 -4.04 -0.54 2.77
C ASN A 242 -3.55 -1.98 3.01
N ALA A 243 -2.63 -2.49 2.19
CA ALA A 243 -2.05 -3.81 2.36
C ALA A 243 -1.06 -3.90 3.53
N CYS A 244 -0.58 -2.76 4.04
CA CYS A 244 0.34 -2.67 5.17
C CYS A 244 -0.35 -2.18 6.45
N ALA A 245 0.33 -2.33 7.58
CA ALA A 245 -0.14 -1.82 8.86
C ALA A 245 -0.28 -0.28 8.82
N PRO A 246 -1.19 0.33 9.61
CA PRO A 246 -1.32 1.78 9.70
C PRO A 246 0.01 2.50 10.00
N GLY A 247 0.33 3.50 9.18
CA GLY A 247 1.59 4.24 9.23
C GLY A 247 2.78 3.49 8.60
N PHE A 248 2.49 2.48 7.79
CA PHE A 248 3.39 1.83 6.85
C PHE A 248 2.73 1.86 5.47
N MET A 249 3.52 1.86 4.40
CA MET A 249 3.02 1.85 3.04
C MET A 249 3.79 0.82 2.19
N PRO A 250 3.14 0.21 1.18
CA PRO A 250 3.85 -0.62 0.21
C PRO A 250 4.73 0.28 -0.66
N VAL A 251 6.03 -0.01 -0.70
CA VAL A 251 6.97 0.58 -1.67
C VAL A 251 7.79 -0.52 -2.32
N LEU A 252 8.32 -0.24 -3.49
CA LEU A 252 9.25 -1.13 -4.15
C LEU A 252 10.52 -1.26 -3.32
N TYR A 253 10.98 -2.49 -3.18
CA TYR A 253 12.19 -2.85 -2.43
C TYR A 253 13.48 -2.30 -3.06
N SER A 254 13.45 -1.89 -4.33
CA SER A 254 14.48 -1.06 -4.94
C SER A 254 13.84 -0.04 -5.88
N ALA A 255 14.49 1.11 -6.06
CA ALA A 255 14.04 2.13 -7.00
C ALA A 255 14.22 1.70 -8.46
N THR A 256 15.12 0.74 -8.73
CA THR A 256 15.45 0.29 -10.09
C THR A 256 15.18 -1.20 -10.26
N GLY A 257 14.14 -1.54 -11.03
CA GLY A 257 13.92 -2.90 -11.54
C GLY A 257 13.41 -3.95 -10.56
N SER A 258 13.20 -3.63 -9.27
CA SER A 258 12.58 -4.59 -8.35
C SER A 258 11.09 -4.77 -8.66
N THR A 259 10.66 -6.02 -8.68
CA THR A 259 9.25 -6.43 -8.68
C THR A 259 8.75 -6.75 -7.27
N THR A 260 9.64 -6.69 -6.28
CA THR A 260 9.31 -6.99 -4.88
C THR A 260 8.83 -5.72 -4.20
N ILE A 261 7.63 -5.80 -3.64
CA ILE A 261 7.04 -4.75 -2.81
C ILE A 261 7.19 -5.17 -1.35
N THR A 262 7.57 -4.23 -0.49
CA THR A 262 7.57 -4.43 0.95
C THR A 262 6.86 -3.28 1.64
N CYS A 263 6.27 -3.56 2.80
CA CYS A 263 5.76 -2.54 3.68
C CYS A 263 6.93 -1.78 4.29
N ASN A 264 6.98 -0.46 4.18
CA ASN A 264 8.01 0.36 4.79
C ASN A 264 7.38 1.42 5.68
N GLY A 265 8.04 1.74 6.78
CA GLY A 265 7.50 2.68 7.76
C GLY A 265 7.47 4.11 7.23
N LEU A 266 6.38 4.84 7.49
CA LEU A 266 6.32 6.27 7.24
C LEU A 266 7.00 7.03 8.39
N CYS A 267 7.79 8.04 8.05
CA CYS A 267 8.53 8.87 8.99
C CYS A 267 8.36 10.36 8.71
N ALA A 268 8.62 11.20 9.72
CA ALA A 268 8.69 12.64 9.55
C ALA A 268 10.08 13.00 9.03
N ALA A 269 10.18 13.39 7.76
CA ALA A 269 11.47 13.58 7.11
C ALA A 269 12.12 14.91 7.50
N LEU A 270 13.44 14.86 7.71
CA LEU A 270 14.30 16.02 7.92
C LEU A 270 15.45 15.96 6.91
N GLU A 271 15.94 17.14 6.52
CA GLU A 271 17.10 17.23 5.65
C GLU A 271 18.31 16.58 6.32
N THR A 272 18.96 15.69 5.60
CA THR A 272 20.13 14.93 6.04
C THR A 272 21.21 15.03 4.99
N ASP A 273 22.36 15.58 5.38
CA ASP A 273 23.58 15.69 4.59
C ASP A 273 24.79 15.73 5.55
N ASN A 274 26.00 15.87 5.02
CA ASN A 274 27.23 15.89 5.80
C ASN A 274 27.51 17.23 6.52
N THR A 275 26.57 18.17 6.51
CA THR A 275 26.71 19.41 7.28
C THR A 275 26.45 19.12 8.77
N PRO A 276 27.13 19.83 9.69
CA PRO A 276 26.98 19.59 11.13
C PRO A 276 25.55 19.69 11.68
N GLY A 277 24.68 20.47 11.03
CA GLY A 277 23.29 20.63 11.43
C GLY A 277 22.38 19.49 11.00
N HIS A 278 22.77 18.72 9.98
CA HIS A 278 21.91 17.73 9.32
C HIS A 278 22.39 16.29 9.48
N MET A 279 23.65 16.05 9.85
CA MET A 279 24.22 14.71 9.89
C MET A 279 23.53 13.71 10.84
N ASN A 280 22.75 14.18 11.81
CA ASN A 280 22.01 13.33 12.75
C ASN A 280 20.52 13.17 12.39
N ASN A 281 20.06 13.78 11.30
CA ASN A 281 18.66 13.80 10.90
C ASN A 281 18.24 12.53 10.13
N GLY A 282 19.18 11.63 9.82
CA GLY A 282 18.93 10.47 8.98
C GLY A 282 17.85 9.51 9.49
N LYS A 283 17.44 9.61 10.76
CA LYS A 283 16.33 8.82 11.32
C LYS A 283 14.96 9.50 11.21
N GLY A 284 14.91 10.76 10.79
CA GLY A 284 13.72 11.61 10.80
C GLY A 284 13.59 12.46 12.07
N ASP A 285 12.51 13.24 12.15
CA ASP A 285 12.23 14.15 13.26
C ASP A 285 11.79 13.37 14.52
N ALA A 286 12.67 13.31 15.52
CA ALA A 286 12.40 12.68 16.80
C ALA A 286 11.32 13.42 17.63
N THR A 287 11.01 14.67 17.31
CA THR A 287 9.96 15.45 17.99
C THR A 287 8.59 15.26 17.36
N ALA A 288 8.53 14.81 16.11
CA ALA A 288 7.28 14.57 15.41
C ALA A 288 6.49 13.42 16.05
N LEU A 289 5.18 13.61 16.11
CA LEU A 289 4.27 12.61 16.61
C LEU A 289 4.05 11.54 15.54
N GLY A 290 4.29 10.28 15.90
CA GLY A 290 3.93 9.13 15.08
C GLY A 290 3.08 8.16 15.89
N LYS A 291 2.27 7.37 15.19
CA LYS A 291 1.52 6.27 15.80
C LYS A 291 2.06 4.93 15.30
N LEU A 292 2.31 4.00 16.23
CA LEU A 292 2.54 2.60 15.92
C LEU A 292 1.21 1.82 15.91
N PRO A 293 1.10 0.72 15.15
CA PRO A 293 -0.13 -0.07 15.05
C PRO A 293 -0.68 -0.50 16.43
N THR A 294 0.23 -0.87 17.35
CA THR A 294 -0.09 -1.41 18.68
C THR A 294 -0.32 -0.36 19.77
N GLN A 295 -0.10 0.93 19.48
CA GLN A 295 -0.20 2.01 20.46
C GLN A 295 -1.56 2.72 20.40
N MET A 296 -2.04 3.19 21.55
CA MET A 296 -3.34 3.89 21.65
C MET A 296 -3.30 5.30 21.08
N THR A 297 -2.19 6.02 21.28
CA THR A 297 -2.04 7.42 20.89
C THR A 297 -0.72 7.64 20.16
N PRO A 298 -0.61 8.69 19.33
CA PRO A 298 0.66 9.13 18.79
C PRO A 298 1.64 9.53 19.90
N ALA A 299 2.94 9.34 19.68
CA ALA A 299 4.00 9.80 20.58
C ALA A 299 5.20 10.31 19.78
N ALA A 300 5.99 11.19 20.41
CA ALA A 300 7.25 11.68 19.85
C ALA A 300 8.23 10.50 19.66
N GLY A 301 9.04 10.56 18.59
CA GLY A 301 10.00 9.52 18.24
C GLY A 301 9.39 8.35 17.46
N ASN A 302 8.08 8.18 17.45
CA ASN A 302 7.42 7.12 16.68
C ASN A 302 7.34 7.38 15.17
N ALA A 303 7.64 8.61 14.73
CA ALA A 303 7.75 8.99 13.33
C ALA A 303 9.20 8.88 12.82
N THR A 304 10.00 7.96 13.39
CA THR A 304 11.42 7.78 13.07
C THR A 304 11.75 6.36 12.64
N CYS A 305 12.80 6.21 11.84
CA CYS A 305 13.29 4.93 11.32
C CYS A 305 14.21 4.18 12.31
N ASN A 306 13.93 4.30 13.61
CA ASN A 306 14.59 3.51 14.63
C ASN A 306 14.10 2.05 14.59
N VAL A 307 14.99 1.12 14.96
CA VAL A 307 14.69 -0.32 15.04
C VAL A 307 13.55 -0.55 16.03
N GLY A 308 12.52 -1.29 15.61
CA GLY A 308 11.35 -1.59 16.43
C GLY A 308 10.32 -0.46 16.48
N VAL A 309 10.54 0.63 15.75
CA VAL A 309 9.61 1.74 15.58
C VAL A 309 9.02 1.68 14.16
N LYS A 310 9.56 2.46 13.21
CA LYS A 310 9.19 2.39 11.79
C LYS A 310 10.25 1.69 10.94
N GLY A 311 11.47 1.55 11.45
CA GLY A 311 12.53 0.76 10.82
C GLY A 311 12.71 -0.60 11.47
N SER A 312 13.25 -1.54 10.72
CA SER A 312 13.62 -2.88 11.19
C SER A 312 15.12 -3.08 11.36
N GLU A 313 15.96 -2.18 10.86
CA GLU A 313 17.42 -2.30 10.93
C GLU A 313 18.14 -0.99 11.29
N ALA A 314 19.37 -1.11 11.78
CA ALA A 314 20.18 0.04 12.17
C ALA A 314 20.52 0.94 10.98
N SER A 315 20.60 0.39 9.77
CA SER A 315 20.85 1.13 8.53
C SER A 315 19.62 1.84 7.96
N SER A 316 18.43 1.72 8.57
CA SER A 316 17.23 2.41 8.09
C SER A 316 17.36 3.93 8.16
N SER A 317 17.21 4.62 7.02
CA SER A 317 17.14 6.09 6.95
C SER A 317 15.72 6.55 6.63
N CYS A 318 15.33 7.72 7.13
CA CYS A 318 14.13 8.41 6.68
C CYS A 318 14.48 9.24 5.43
N VAL A 319 14.09 8.77 4.24
CA VAL A 319 14.26 9.52 2.98
C VAL A 319 12.92 10.11 2.57
N TYR A 320 12.93 11.30 1.97
CA TYR A 320 11.71 11.99 1.54
C TYR A 320 10.92 11.15 0.53
N LEU A 321 9.59 11.14 0.67
CA LEU A 321 8.69 10.34 -0.16
C LEU A 321 8.77 10.73 -1.65
N TRP A 322 9.17 11.97 -1.95
CA TRP A 322 9.25 12.47 -3.33
C TRP A 322 10.13 11.61 -4.24
N LEU A 323 11.13 10.92 -3.68
CA LEU A 323 12.00 9.99 -4.43
C LEU A 323 11.20 8.89 -5.15
N TYR A 324 10.05 8.49 -4.59
CA TYR A 324 9.15 7.48 -5.15
C TYR A 324 8.00 8.07 -5.99
N LEU A 325 7.88 9.41 -6.02
CA LEU A 325 6.77 10.12 -6.67
C LEU A 325 7.20 10.89 -7.91
N ALA A 326 8.47 11.28 -7.99
CA ALA A 326 9.02 11.93 -9.16
C ALA A 326 8.97 10.98 -10.37
N ASP A 327 8.46 11.47 -11.49
CA ASP A 327 8.53 10.74 -12.76
C ASP A 327 9.95 10.80 -13.37
N ASP A 328 10.11 10.22 -14.57
CA ASP A 328 11.39 10.15 -15.28
C ASP A 328 11.96 11.52 -15.68
N VAL A 329 11.16 12.58 -15.62
CA VAL A 329 11.58 13.96 -15.86
C VAL A 329 11.60 14.81 -14.58
N GLY A 330 11.37 14.19 -13.41
CA GLY A 330 11.40 14.88 -12.14
C GLY A 330 10.14 15.63 -11.75
N THR A 331 9.05 15.45 -12.49
CA THR A 331 7.79 16.10 -12.19
C THR A 331 7.08 15.32 -11.09
N ILE A 332 6.61 16.03 -10.08
CA ILE A 332 5.75 15.47 -9.05
C ILE A 332 4.33 15.98 -9.31
N PRO A 333 3.33 15.08 -9.38
CA PRO A 333 1.96 15.52 -9.57
C PRO A 333 1.52 16.48 -8.45
N PRO A 334 0.82 17.58 -8.78
CA PRO A 334 0.46 18.63 -7.81
C PRO A 334 -0.26 18.11 -6.56
N GLU A 335 -1.01 17.01 -6.71
CA GLU A 335 -1.74 16.37 -5.62
C GLU A 335 -0.82 15.86 -4.48
N PHE A 336 0.48 15.61 -4.73
CA PHE A 336 1.43 15.17 -3.71
C PHE A 336 2.17 16.30 -3.00
N MET A 337 2.16 17.52 -3.57
CA MET A 337 2.96 18.65 -3.07
C MET A 337 2.76 19.00 -1.59
N PRO A 338 1.59 18.78 -0.95
CA PRO A 338 1.46 19.00 0.49
C PRO A 338 2.34 18.08 1.37
N TRP A 339 2.79 16.94 0.85
CA TRP A 339 3.45 15.89 1.63
C TRP A 339 4.91 15.64 1.28
N VAL A 340 5.34 16.04 0.08
CA VAL A 340 6.67 15.72 -0.50
C VAL A 340 7.86 16.12 0.37
N ASP A 341 7.74 17.20 1.14
CA ASP A 341 8.78 17.74 2.00
C ASP A 341 8.49 17.55 3.50
N LEU A 342 7.48 16.74 3.85
CA LEU A 342 7.09 16.47 5.23
C LEU A 342 7.20 14.98 5.58
N ILE A 343 6.81 14.11 4.65
CA ILE A 343 6.76 12.66 4.87
C ILE A 343 7.93 12.00 4.15
N GLY A 344 8.54 11.06 4.85
CA GLY A 344 9.50 10.12 4.28
C GLY A 344 9.09 8.67 4.44
N VAL A 345 9.93 7.81 3.89
CA VAL A 345 9.85 6.36 3.99
C VAL A 345 11.14 5.85 4.64
N CYS A 346 11.01 4.87 5.53
CA CYS A 346 12.14 4.20 6.13
C CYS A 346 12.77 3.22 5.15
N VAL A 347 14.00 3.54 4.70
CA VAL A 347 14.76 2.75 3.73
C VAL A 347 15.93 2.09 4.43
N ALA A 348 15.92 0.76 4.53
CA ALA A 348 17.03 -0.03 5.07
C ALA A 348 18.18 -0.09 4.06
N ARG A 349 19.09 0.89 4.10
CA ARG A 349 20.07 1.15 3.03
C ARG A 349 20.84 -0.07 2.52
N ASP A 350 21.21 -0.99 3.39
CA ASP A 350 21.98 -2.19 3.03
C ASP A 350 21.22 -3.16 2.11
N HIS A 351 19.90 -2.97 1.99
CA HIS A 351 18.98 -3.78 1.18
C HIS A 351 18.63 -3.14 -0.15
N TYR A 352 18.86 -1.83 -0.27
CA TYR A 352 18.56 -1.05 -1.46
C TYR A 352 19.85 -0.85 -2.25
N ARG A 353 19.82 -1.15 -3.54
CA ARG A 353 20.92 -0.89 -4.47
C ARG A 353 20.44 0.07 -5.55
N TYR A 354 21.37 0.79 -6.14
CA TYR A 354 21.12 1.64 -7.29
C TYR A 354 22.15 1.32 -8.38
N ASP A 355 21.75 1.49 -9.64
CA ASP A 355 22.60 1.28 -10.82
C ASP A 355 23.63 2.42 -10.92
N GLY A 356 24.66 2.33 -10.06
CA GLY A 356 25.71 3.34 -9.95
C GLY A 356 26.72 3.30 -11.10
N ASN A 357 26.74 2.21 -11.89
CA ASN A 357 27.61 2.09 -13.05
C ASN A 357 26.88 2.39 -14.39
N SER A 358 25.56 2.60 -14.35
CA SER A 358 24.69 2.91 -15.49
C SER A 358 24.70 1.84 -16.58
N ASP A 359 24.83 0.56 -16.21
CA ASP A 359 24.79 -0.56 -17.16
C ASP A 359 23.37 -1.08 -17.44
N GLY A 360 22.37 -0.55 -16.72
CA GLY A 360 20.96 -0.91 -16.85
C GLY A 360 20.56 -2.18 -16.11
N GLN A 361 21.46 -2.79 -15.33
CA GLN A 361 21.20 -4.00 -14.56
C GLN A 361 21.49 -3.77 -13.08
N LEU A 362 20.55 -4.19 -12.22
CA LEU A 362 20.79 -4.22 -10.79
C LEU A 362 21.41 -5.56 -10.38
N THR A 363 22.68 -5.53 -10.01
CA THR A 363 23.51 -6.68 -9.69
C THR A 363 24.04 -6.61 -8.25
N SER A 364 24.73 -7.67 -7.82
CA SER A 364 25.41 -7.67 -6.51
C SER A 364 26.67 -6.78 -6.46
N THR A 365 27.18 -6.34 -7.61
CA THR A 365 28.31 -5.41 -7.70
C THR A 365 27.90 -3.95 -7.60
N ASP A 366 26.61 -3.65 -7.75
CA ASP A 366 26.08 -2.31 -7.61
C ASP A 366 26.17 -1.78 -6.18
N PRO A 367 26.45 -0.49 -6.00
CA PRO A 367 26.52 0.12 -4.69
C PRO A 367 25.17 0.01 -3.95
N THR A 368 25.24 -0.14 -2.63
CA THR A 368 24.08 0.03 -1.75
C THR A 368 23.73 1.50 -1.64
N PHE A 369 22.51 1.79 -1.20
CA PHE A 369 22.07 3.14 -0.92
C PHE A 369 23.05 3.81 0.07
N PRO A 370 23.60 4.99 -0.24
CA PRO A 370 24.56 5.66 0.63
C PRO A 370 23.91 6.18 1.90
N ASP A 371 24.70 6.37 2.94
CA ASP A 371 24.25 7.11 4.12
C ASP A 371 24.17 8.59 3.78
N CYS A 372 22.96 9.15 3.82
CA CYS A 372 22.70 10.58 3.63
C CYS A 372 23.66 11.47 4.45
N ALA A 373 24.00 11.07 5.67
CA ALA A 373 24.89 11.85 6.55
C ALA A 373 26.35 11.94 6.04
N THR A 374 26.72 11.14 5.04
CA THR A 374 28.05 11.16 4.40
C THR A 374 28.07 11.95 3.11
N LEU A 375 26.91 12.27 2.55
CA LEU A 375 26.78 12.95 1.26
C LEU A 375 26.84 14.46 1.44
N PRO A 376 27.50 15.20 0.54
CA PRO A 376 27.44 16.65 0.53
C PRO A 376 26.01 17.15 0.24
N PRO A 377 25.64 18.34 0.72
CA PRO A 377 24.44 19.01 0.23
C PRO A 377 24.63 19.38 -1.25
N ARG A 378 23.54 19.46 -2.02
CA ARG A 378 23.59 19.81 -3.44
C ARG A 378 24.31 21.14 -3.74
N SER A 379 24.29 22.10 -2.82
CA SER A 379 25.02 23.36 -2.98
C SER A 379 26.54 23.19 -3.11
N ALA A 380 27.08 22.02 -2.82
CA ALA A 380 28.48 21.69 -3.06
C ALA A 380 28.69 21.29 -4.52
N ALA A 381 29.72 21.83 -5.17
CA ALA A 381 30.11 21.39 -6.51
C ALA A 381 30.66 19.96 -6.44
N THR A 382 29.85 18.97 -6.81
CA THR A 382 30.27 17.56 -6.94
C THR A 382 30.66 17.25 -8.40
N PRO A 383 31.68 16.40 -8.64
CA PRO A 383 32.13 16.08 -10.00
C PRO A 383 31.25 15.08 -10.76
N GLY A 384 30.44 14.27 -10.07
CA GLY A 384 29.65 13.18 -10.63
C GLY A 384 28.14 13.35 -10.52
N LEU A 385 27.43 12.52 -11.28
CA LEU A 385 25.99 12.29 -11.16
C LEU A 385 25.76 11.35 -9.96
N TYR A 386 24.79 11.63 -9.08
CA TYR A 386 24.51 10.85 -7.87
C TYR A 386 25.57 10.96 -6.76
N ASP A 387 26.12 12.15 -6.59
CA ASP A 387 27.19 12.41 -5.62
C ASP A 387 26.72 13.20 -4.40
N ASP A 388 25.45 13.62 -4.35
CA ASP A 388 24.94 14.49 -3.30
C ASP A 388 23.66 13.97 -2.61
N ALA A 389 23.37 14.56 -1.46
CA ALA A 389 22.26 14.16 -0.59
C ALA A 389 20.88 14.33 -1.27
N ALA A 390 20.73 15.27 -2.21
CA ALA A 390 19.45 15.48 -2.86
C ALA A 390 19.10 14.36 -3.82
N ASP A 391 20.08 13.78 -4.51
CA ASP A 391 19.88 12.70 -5.48
C ASP A 391 19.30 11.42 -4.85
N PHE A 392 19.51 11.22 -3.54
CA PHE A 392 19.05 10.06 -2.78
C PHE A 392 17.82 10.35 -1.90
N GLY A 393 17.11 11.46 -2.14
CA GLY A 393 15.93 11.80 -1.36
C GLY A 393 16.24 12.23 0.08
N CYS A 394 17.46 12.67 0.37
CA CYS A 394 17.86 13.09 1.72
C CYS A 394 17.61 14.58 1.98
N GLN A 395 17.31 15.37 0.94
CA GLN A 395 16.97 16.79 1.05
C GLN A 395 15.57 17.07 0.51
N LYS A 396 15.00 18.21 0.88
CA LYS A 396 13.69 18.65 0.36
C LYS A 396 13.73 18.77 -1.16
N LEU A 397 12.57 18.59 -1.80
CA LEU A 397 12.40 18.72 -3.24
C LEU A 397 12.90 20.07 -3.75
N VAL A 398 12.62 21.17 -3.03
CA VAL A 398 13.08 22.52 -3.41
C VAL A 398 14.61 22.65 -3.47
N ASN A 399 15.32 21.77 -2.78
CA ASN A 399 16.77 21.70 -2.75
C ASN A 399 17.31 20.63 -3.72
N SER A 400 16.45 19.85 -4.37
CA SER A 400 16.86 18.77 -5.27
C SER A 400 16.99 19.17 -6.72
N MET A 401 17.65 18.32 -7.51
CA MET A 401 17.93 18.57 -8.92
C MET A 401 16.70 18.84 -9.79
N PHE A 402 15.55 18.38 -9.31
CA PHE A 402 14.26 18.51 -9.96
C PHE A 402 13.64 19.91 -9.86
N ALA A 403 14.17 20.80 -9.00
CA ALA A 403 13.67 22.17 -8.85
C ALA A 403 14.27 23.19 -9.84
N LEU A 404 15.28 22.82 -10.64
CA LEU A 404 15.86 23.66 -11.70
C LEU A 404 15.52 23.06 -13.08
N PRO A 405 15.45 23.86 -14.18
CA PRO A 405 15.18 23.31 -15.51
C PRO A 405 16.12 22.13 -15.79
N PRO A 406 15.57 20.97 -16.22
CA PRO A 406 16.22 19.69 -15.99
C PRO A 406 17.54 19.59 -16.76
N PRO A 407 18.68 19.27 -16.11
CA PRO A 407 19.73 18.55 -16.79
C PRO A 407 19.17 17.16 -17.13
N MET A 408 19.30 16.76 -18.39
CA MET A 408 18.75 15.52 -18.94
C MET A 408 19.06 14.32 -18.04
N PHE A 409 18.03 13.73 -17.44
CA PHE A 409 18.07 12.34 -16.99
C PHE A 409 18.26 11.46 -18.23
N GLY A 410 19.51 11.18 -18.56
CA GLY A 410 19.85 10.16 -19.54
C GLY A 410 19.47 8.81 -18.96
N SER A 411 18.31 8.28 -19.33
CA SER A 411 18.03 6.85 -19.53
C SER A 411 18.17 5.84 -18.37
N VAL A 412 18.64 6.16 -17.16
CA VAL A 412 19.04 5.14 -16.15
C VAL A 412 17.86 4.59 -15.29
N LEU A 413 16.67 5.18 -15.34
CA LEU A 413 15.45 4.52 -14.80
C LEU A 413 14.65 3.77 -15.88
N ARG A 414 15.18 3.60 -17.10
CA ARG A 414 14.56 2.73 -18.10
C ARG A 414 14.87 1.28 -17.77
N SER A 415 13.99 0.67 -16.97
CA SER A 415 13.79 -0.76 -17.18
C SER A 415 13.11 -0.92 -18.54
N THR A 416 13.85 -1.41 -19.53
CA THR A 416 13.28 -1.78 -20.84
C THR A 416 12.38 -3.00 -20.76
N ASP A 417 12.34 -3.69 -19.62
CA ASP A 417 11.55 -4.90 -19.38
C ASP A 417 10.61 -4.83 -18.15
N ALA A 418 10.65 -3.76 -17.34
CA ALA A 418 9.55 -3.48 -16.43
C ALA A 418 8.44 -2.87 -17.26
N VAL A 419 7.31 -3.57 -17.29
CA VAL A 419 6.02 -2.96 -17.61
C VAL A 419 6.01 -1.63 -16.85
N PRO A 420 5.96 -0.46 -17.53
CA PRO A 420 5.77 0.78 -16.82
C PRO A 420 4.50 0.56 -16.01
N LEU A 421 4.60 0.62 -14.67
CA LEU A 421 3.43 0.76 -13.82
C LEU A 421 2.77 2.04 -14.32
N ARG A 422 1.85 1.87 -15.28
CA ARG A 422 1.20 2.99 -15.93
C ARG A 422 0.47 3.70 -14.80
N ARG A 423 0.36 5.02 -14.93
CA ARG A 423 -0.44 5.95 -14.10
C ARG A 423 -1.81 5.45 -13.60
N HIS A 424 -2.33 4.36 -14.15
CA HIS A 424 -3.59 3.73 -13.76
C HIS A 424 -3.49 2.77 -12.56
N ASP A 425 -2.32 2.23 -12.21
CA ASP A 425 -2.22 1.20 -11.15
C ASP A 425 -1.98 1.78 -9.74
N PHE A 426 -1.63 3.05 -9.64
CA PHE A 426 -1.38 3.75 -8.36
C PHE A 426 -2.58 4.52 -7.81
N ARG A 427 -3.75 4.40 -8.45
CA ARG A 427 -4.80 5.39 -8.34
C ARG A 427 -6.13 4.76 -8.02
#